data_AF-A0A1Q8DID5-F1
#
_entry.id   AF-A0A1Q8DID5-F1
#
_cell.length_a   1.000
_cell.length_b   1.000
_cell.length_c   1.000
_cell.angle_alpha   90.00
_cell.angle_beta   90.00
_cell.angle_gamma   90.00
#
_symmetry.space_group_name_H-M   'P 1'
#
loop_
_entity.id
_entity.type
_entity.pdbx_description
1 polymer ?
#
loop_
_entity_poly.entity_id
_entity_poly.type
_entity_poly.pdbx_seq_one_letter_code
_entity_poly.pdbx_strand_id
1 'polypeptide(L)'
;MVELTGDGSKHSNSNALQSELMTVYLAYAEDEQRQHYLVLKVTQGTSLYEALGQAGWLERFAELAKWCEQAVDITTPTAKRWHVGIYAQKQPLNYLLQPFDRIEVYRSLSADPMSQRKNKSRG
;
A
#
# COMPACT_ATOMS: atom_id res chain seq x y z
N MET A 1 5.20 -44.35 50.34
CA MET A 1 5.13 -44.98 49.00
C MET A 1 4.43 -43.96 48.10
N VAL A 2 5.22 -43.00 47.61
CA VAL A 2 5.60 -42.76 46.20
C VAL A 2 4.45 -42.18 45.35
N GLU A 3 4.60 -41.18 44.49
CA GLU A 3 5.62 -40.18 44.15
C GLU A 3 4.92 -39.10 43.30
N LEU A 4 5.56 -37.94 43.15
CA LEU A 4 5.17 -36.81 42.29
C LEU A 4 5.02 -37.22 40.81
N THR A 5 4.18 -36.51 40.05
CA THR A 5 4.43 -35.98 38.69
C THR A 5 3.25 -35.02 38.40
N GLY A 6 3.40 -33.74 38.07
CA GLY A 6 4.42 -33.09 37.27
C GLY A 6 3.76 -32.54 35.99
N ASP A 7 3.76 -31.21 35.91
CA ASP A 7 3.57 -30.29 34.77
C ASP A 7 3.16 -30.82 33.38
N GLY A 8 2.28 -30.05 32.72
CA GLY A 8 2.00 -30.22 31.31
C GLY A 8 1.14 -29.10 30.73
N SER A 9 1.48 -27.85 31.06
CA SER A 9 0.98 -26.69 30.30
C SER A 9 1.32 -26.92 28.83
N LYS A 10 0.32 -27.20 28.01
CA LYS A 10 0.50 -27.26 26.55
C LYS A 10 0.72 -25.83 26.03
N HIS A 11 1.93 -25.32 26.26
CA HIS A 11 2.55 -24.36 25.36
C HIS A 11 2.63 -25.07 24.01
N SER A 12 1.63 -24.85 23.17
CA SER A 12 1.75 -25.10 21.74
C SER A 12 2.83 -24.16 21.22
N ASN A 13 4.07 -24.64 21.23
CA ASN A 13 5.20 -24.09 20.49
C ASN A 13 4.82 -24.07 19.01
N SER A 14 4.19 -22.97 18.60
CA SER A 14 4.07 -22.57 17.21
C SER A 14 4.95 -21.35 17.05
N ASN A 15 6.26 -21.56 17.10
CA ASN A 15 7.26 -20.55 16.76
C ASN A 15 7.30 -20.36 15.23
N ALA A 16 6.12 -20.11 14.63
CA ALA A 16 6.00 -19.60 13.30
C ALA A 16 6.12 -18.08 13.46
N LEU A 17 7.30 -17.55 13.14
CA LEU A 17 7.60 -16.13 12.91
C LEU A 17 6.47 -15.22 13.39
N GLN A 18 6.54 -14.76 14.65
CA GLN A 18 5.63 -13.74 15.17
C GLN A 18 5.86 -12.45 14.38
N SER A 19 5.32 -12.41 13.18
CA SER A 19 5.23 -11.20 12.40
C SER A 19 4.21 -10.34 13.11
N GLU A 20 4.72 -9.41 13.91
CA GLU A 20 3.91 -8.42 14.62
C GLU A 20 2.97 -7.76 13.60
N LEU A 21 1.66 -7.97 13.77
CA LEU A 21 0.68 -7.36 12.87
C LEU A 21 0.62 -5.87 13.17
N MET A 22 0.97 -5.07 12.17
CA MET A 22 0.88 -3.62 12.23
C MET A 22 -0.31 -3.12 11.42
N THR A 23 -0.89 -2.01 11.86
CA THR A 23 -1.98 -1.36 11.14
C THR A 23 -1.39 -0.29 10.24
N VAL A 24 -1.77 -0.30 8.96
CA VAL A 24 -1.41 0.73 7.98
C VAL A 24 -2.68 1.27 7.33
N TYR A 25 -2.57 2.47 6.78
CA TYR A 25 -3.66 3.19 6.17
C TYR A 25 -3.35 3.41 4.70
N LEU A 26 -4.28 3.04 3.84
CA LEU A 26 -4.19 3.27 2.41
C LEU A 26 -5.24 4.29 2.02
N ALA A 27 -4.79 5.39 1.41
CA ALA A 27 -5.62 6.44 0.86
C ALA A 27 -5.34 6.57 -0.64
N TYR A 28 -6.37 6.47 -1.47
CA TYR A 28 -6.28 6.65 -2.91
C TYR A 28 -7.30 7.67 -3.36
N ALA A 29 -6.82 8.73 -3.99
CA ALA A 29 -7.68 9.73 -4.62
C ALA A 29 -7.64 9.52 -6.14
N GLU A 30 -8.59 8.73 -6.65
CA GLU A 30 -8.77 8.51 -8.09
C GLU A 30 -9.21 9.82 -8.77
N ASP A 31 -10.18 10.51 -8.16
CA ASP A 31 -10.77 11.75 -8.66
C ASP A 31 -10.96 12.76 -7.50
N GLU A 32 -11.19 14.04 -7.82
CA GLU A 32 -11.53 15.09 -6.86
C GLU A 32 -12.77 14.74 -6.01
N GLN A 33 -13.64 13.88 -6.55
CA GLN A 33 -14.86 13.43 -5.88
C GLN A 33 -14.76 12.02 -5.28
N ARG A 34 -13.72 11.24 -5.63
CA ARG A 34 -13.62 9.82 -5.26
C ARG A 34 -12.33 9.55 -4.50
N GLN A 35 -12.49 9.46 -3.18
CA GLN A 35 -11.43 9.10 -2.26
C GLN A 35 -11.74 7.73 -1.66
N HIS A 36 -10.80 6.80 -1.78
CA HIS A 36 -10.84 5.49 -1.17
C HIS A 36 -9.90 5.47 0.01
N TYR A 37 -10.45 5.15 1.17
CA TYR A 37 -9.67 4.95 2.39
C TYR A 37 -9.87 3.52 2.88
N LEU A 38 -8.77 2.83 3.16
CA LEU A 38 -8.77 1.47 3.65
C LEU A 38 -7.76 1.33 4.79
N VAL A 39 -8.21 0.71 5.88
CA VAL A 39 -7.34 0.29 6.98
C VAL A 39 -6.96 -1.17 6.73
N LEU A 40 -5.67 -1.46 6.65
CA LEU A 40 -5.17 -2.81 6.42
C LEU A 40 -4.24 -3.22 7.56
N LYS A 41 -4.38 -4.46 8.02
CA LYS A 41 -3.44 -5.07 8.96
C LYS A 41 -2.46 -5.93 8.18
N VAL A 42 -1.19 -5.57 8.25
CA VAL A 42 -0.10 -6.25 7.54
C VAL A 42 0.95 -6.71 8.53
N THR A 43 1.76 -7.68 8.14
CA THR A 43 2.90 -8.12 8.96
C THR A 43 4.00 -7.08 8.98
N GLN A 44 4.69 -6.91 10.10
CA GLN A 44 5.87 -6.05 10.15
C GLN A 44 6.91 -6.49 9.10
N GLY A 45 7.50 -5.52 8.39
CA GLY A 45 8.37 -5.80 7.26
C GLY A 45 7.65 -5.99 5.93
N THR A 46 6.32 -5.81 5.88
CA THR A 46 5.58 -5.74 4.60
C THR A 46 6.01 -4.49 3.83
N SER A 47 6.30 -4.68 2.54
CA SER A 47 6.67 -3.60 1.64
C SER A 47 5.43 -2.82 1.18
N LEU A 48 5.61 -1.56 0.77
CA LEU A 48 4.51 -0.73 0.23
C LEU A 48 3.77 -1.46 -0.92
N TYR A 49 4.52 -2.09 -1.84
CA TYR A 49 3.95 -2.88 -2.93
C TYR A 49 3.08 -4.04 -2.45
N GLU A 50 3.58 -4.82 -1.48
CA GLU A 50 2.88 -5.98 -0.93
C GLU A 50 1.59 -5.56 -0.23
N ALA A 51 1.59 -4.45 0.51
CA ALA A 51 0.40 -3.92 1.16
C ALA A 51 -0.68 -3.49 0.14
N LEU A 52 -0.29 -2.90 -0.98
CA LEU A 52 -1.23 -2.57 -2.07
C LEU A 52 -1.85 -3.84 -2.68
N GLY A 53 -1.05 -4.90 -2.81
CA GLY A 53 -1.51 -6.23 -3.23
C GLY A 53 -2.51 -6.83 -2.23
N GLN A 54 -2.15 -6.87 -0.94
CA GLN A 54 -3.01 -7.38 0.12
C GLN A 54 -4.31 -6.57 0.29
N ALA A 55 -4.27 -5.27 0.00
CA ALA A 55 -5.46 -4.41 -0.04
C ALA A 55 -6.42 -4.75 -1.20
N GLY A 56 -6.01 -5.59 -2.16
CA GLY A 56 -6.72 -5.84 -3.41
C GLY A 56 -6.73 -4.62 -4.35
N TRP A 57 -5.88 -3.62 -4.12
CA TRP A 57 -5.86 -2.40 -4.91
C TRP A 57 -5.26 -2.61 -6.29
N LEU A 58 -4.27 -3.51 -6.40
CA LEU A 58 -3.70 -3.90 -7.69
C LEU A 58 -4.75 -4.55 -8.60
N GLU A 59 -5.71 -5.30 -8.03
CA GLU A 59 -6.79 -5.93 -8.78
C GLU A 59 -7.94 -4.97 -9.07
N ARG A 60 -8.30 -4.10 -8.13
CA ARG A 60 -9.36 -3.10 -8.33
C ARG A 60 -8.96 -1.97 -9.28
N PHE A 61 -7.69 -1.55 -9.25
CA PHE A 61 -7.21 -0.37 -9.95
C PHE A 61 -6.08 -0.75 -10.91
N ALA A 62 -6.46 -1.10 -12.15
CA ALA A 62 -5.50 -1.51 -13.17
C ALA A 62 -4.46 -0.44 -13.51
N GLU A 63 -4.80 0.85 -13.39
CA GLU A 63 -3.85 1.95 -13.58
C GLU A 63 -2.75 1.98 -12.50
N LEU A 64 -3.14 1.72 -11.24
CA LEU A 64 -2.20 1.61 -10.13
C LEU A 64 -1.30 0.40 -10.31
N ALA A 65 -1.85 -0.76 -10.69
CA ALA A 65 -1.06 -1.97 -10.97
C ALA A 65 -0.02 -1.73 -12.07
N LYS A 66 -0.43 -1.15 -13.20
CA LYS A 66 0.49 -0.79 -14.29
C LYS A 66 1.58 0.19 -13.84
N TRP A 67 1.24 1.15 -12.98
CA TRP A 67 2.23 2.07 -12.42
C TRP A 67 3.19 1.33 -11.49
N CYS A 68 2.68 0.46 -10.62
CA CYS A 68 3.51 -0.35 -9.73
C CYS A 68 4.48 -1.24 -10.50
N GLU A 69 4.05 -1.91 -11.57
CA GLU A 69 4.92 -2.71 -12.44
C GLU A 69 6.04 -1.88 -13.08
N GLN A 70 5.76 -0.62 -13.44
CA GLN A 70 6.79 0.29 -13.98
C GLN A 70 7.73 0.83 -12.89
N ALA A 71 7.23 0.96 -11.66
CA ALA A 71 7.95 1.55 -10.54
C ALA A 71 8.65 0.50 -9.65
N VAL A 72 8.38 -0.79 -9.82
CA VAL A 72 8.95 -1.87 -9.00
C VAL A 72 10.48 -1.93 -9.12
N ASP A 73 11.00 -1.68 -10.32
CA ASP A 73 12.45 -1.62 -10.60
C ASP A 73 13.06 -0.25 -10.22
N ILE A 74 12.23 0.73 -9.84
CA ILE A 74 12.68 2.09 -9.54
C ILE A 74 12.90 2.24 -8.03
N THR A 75 14.16 2.20 -7.63
CA THR A 75 14.58 2.44 -6.25
C THR A 75 14.67 3.92 -5.89
N THR A 76 14.80 4.81 -6.88
CA THR A 76 14.90 6.26 -6.68
C THR A 76 13.60 6.98 -7.07
N PRO A 77 12.81 7.49 -6.12
CA PRO A 77 11.55 8.17 -6.42
C PRO A 77 11.77 9.41 -7.28
N THR A 78 11.29 9.41 -8.53
CA THR A 78 11.46 10.56 -9.43
C THR A 78 10.20 11.42 -9.45
N ALA A 79 10.32 12.69 -9.05
CA ALA A 79 9.18 13.57 -8.78
C ALA A 79 8.18 13.76 -9.94
N LYS A 80 8.58 13.53 -11.21
CA LYS A 80 7.74 13.73 -12.41
C LYS A 80 6.68 12.64 -12.64
N ARG A 81 6.88 11.42 -12.14
CA ARG A 81 6.00 10.26 -12.43
C ARG A 81 5.76 9.38 -11.20
N TRP A 82 5.90 9.96 -10.01
CA TRP A 82 5.73 9.22 -8.76
C TRP A 82 4.31 9.37 -8.24
N HIS A 83 3.59 8.26 -8.13
CA HIS A 83 2.17 8.26 -7.76
C HIS A 83 1.94 7.88 -6.30
N VAL A 84 2.91 7.34 -5.56
CA VAL A 84 2.66 6.89 -4.17
C VAL A 84 3.60 7.57 -3.19
N GLY A 85 3.11 7.88 -2.00
CA GLY A 85 3.91 8.42 -0.93
C GLY A 85 3.41 7.96 0.42
N ILE A 86 4.18 8.22 1.46
CA ILE A 86 3.78 8.03 2.85
C ILE A 86 3.87 9.40 3.52
N TYR A 87 2.80 9.87 4.17
CA TYR A 87 2.75 11.20 4.80
C TYR A 87 3.24 12.34 3.88
N ALA A 88 2.71 12.43 2.66
CA ALA A 88 3.15 13.36 1.62
C ALA A 88 4.64 13.27 1.18
N GLN A 89 5.36 12.25 1.62
CA GLN A 89 6.73 11.96 1.18
C GLN A 89 6.74 10.84 0.14
N LYS A 90 7.35 11.08 -1.01
CA LYS A 90 7.49 10.07 -2.08
C LYS A 90 8.44 8.98 -1.62
N GLN A 91 7.95 7.74 -1.52
CA GLN A 91 8.71 6.58 -1.07
C GLN A 91 8.78 5.51 -2.16
N PRO A 92 9.89 4.75 -2.26
CA PRO A 92 10.01 3.62 -3.18
C PRO A 92 9.00 2.52 -2.85
N LEU A 93 8.64 1.69 -3.83
CA LEU A 93 7.76 0.54 -3.62
C LEU A 93 8.36 -0.53 -2.69
N ASN A 94 9.69 -0.59 -2.64
CA ASN A 94 10.46 -1.43 -1.74
C ASN A 94 10.59 -0.82 -0.32
N TYR A 95 9.91 0.28 -0.03
CA TYR A 95 9.88 0.84 1.31
C TYR A 95 9.16 -0.13 2.26
N LEU A 96 9.82 -0.47 3.36
CA LEU A 96 9.26 -1.29 4.42
C LEU A 96 8.35 -0.44 5.29
N LEU A 97 7.07 -0.79 5.31
CA LEU A 97 6.06 -0.05 6.06
C LEU A 97 6.34 -0.09 7.55
N GLN A 98 5.97 1.00 8.21
CA GLN A 98 5.99 1.17 9.66
C GLN A 98 4.56 1.14 10.22
N PRO A 99 4.39 0.81 11.50
CA PRO A 99 3.09 0.88 12.14
C PRO A 99 2.51 2.30 12.04
N PHE A 100 1.23 2.36 11.67
CA PHE A 100 0.45 3.57 11.43
C PHE A 100 0.87 4.38 10.21
N ASP A 101 1.64 3.80 9.28
CA ASP A 101 1.94 4.49 8.03
C ASP A 101 0.68 4.76 7.21
N ARG A 102 0.63 5.97 6.63
CA ARG A 102 -0.42 6.38 5.71
C ARG A 102 0.11 6.45 4.30
N ILE A 103 -0.14 5.40 3.54
CA ILE A 103 0.14 5.26 2.11
C ILE A 103 -0.88 6.11 1.35
N GLU A 104 -0.39 7.09 0.62
CA GLU A 104 -1.16 8.03 -0.18
C GLU A 104 -0.83 7.80 -1.65
N VAL A 105 -1.82 7.36 -2.40
CA VAL A 105 -1.74 7.17 -3.83
C VAL A 105 -2.34 8.41 -4.49
N TYR A 106 -1.46 9.22 -5.08
CA TYR A 106 -1.72 10.42 -5.86
C TYR A 106 -2.04 10.06 -7.31
N ARG A 107 -2.96 10.83 -7.90
CA ARG A 107 -3.21 10.78 -9.33
C ARG A 107 -2.04 11.38 -10.10
N SER A 108 -1.71 10.79 -11.25
CA SER A 108 -0.94 11.54 -12.25
C SER A 108 -1.77 12.75 -12.65
N LEU A 109 -1.17 13.93 -12.64
CA LEU A 109 -1.73 15.11 -13.29
C LEU A 109 -1.66 14.92 -14.81
N SER A 110 -2.33 13.89 -15.34
CA SER A 110 -2.68 13.77 -16.74
C SER A 110 -3.92 14.61 -17.04
N ALA A 111 -3.99 15.81 -16.45
CA ALA A 111 -4.77 16.88 -17.04
C ALA A 111 -3.89 17.40 -18.17
N ASP A 112 -3.97 16.78 -19.35
CA ASP A 112 -3.68 17.48 -20.59
C ASP A 112 -4.68 18.65 -20.66
N PRO A 113 -4.27 19.90 -20.43
CA PRO A 113 -5.20 21.03 -20.44
C PRO A 113 -5.65 21.38 -21.87
N MET A 114 -5.27 20.60 -22.89
CA MET A 114 -5.54 20.88 -24.30
C MET A 114 -6.68 20.04 -24.91
N SER A 115 -7.03 18.87 -24.38
CA SER A 115 -8.10 18.04 -24.98
C SER A 115 -9.54 18.49 -24.63
N GLN A 116 -9.74 19.24 -23.54
CA GLN A 116 -11.06 19.83 -23.21
C GLN A 116 -11.41 21.04 -24.08
N ARG A 117 -10.45 21.61 -24.83
CA ARG A 117 -10.67 22.81 -25.64
C ARG A 117 -11.19 22.53 -27.06
N LYS A 118 -11.53 21.27 -27.40
CA LYS A 118 -11.99 20.89 -28.76
C LYS A 118 -13.43 20.38 -28.86
N ASN A 119 -14.30 20.62 -27.87
CA ASN A 119 -15.74 20.32 -28.03
C ASN A 119 -16.67 21.54 -27.92
N LYS A 120 -16.16 22.75 -28.16
CA LYS A 120 -16.96 23.97 -28.08
C LYS A 120 -16.64 24.96 -29.20
N SER A 121 -16.74 24.50 -30.45
CA SER A 121 -16.91 25.35 -31.64
C SER A 121 -17.37 24.51 -32.84
N ARG A 122 -18.61 24.01 -32.77
CA ARG A 122 -19.46 23.72 -33.93
C ARG A 122 -20.90 23.97 -33.49
N GLY A 123 -21.23 25.25 -33.42
CA GLY A 123 -22.56 25.83 -33.33
C GLY A 123 -22.51 27.10 -34.16
#